data_AF-F1LI44-F1
#
_entry.id   AF-F1LI44-F1
#
_cell.length_a   1.000
_cell.length_b   1.000
_cell.length_c   1.000
_cell.angle_alpha   90.00
_cell.angle_beta   90.00
_cell.angle_gamma   90.00
#
_symmetry.space_group_name_H-M   'P 1'
#
loop_
_entity.id
_entity.type
_entity.pdbx_description
1 polymer ?
#
loop_
_entity_poly.entity_id
_entity_poly.type
_entity_poly.pdbx_seq_one_letter_code
_entity_poly.pdbx_strand_id
1 'polypeptide(L)' 'MGRGFYCATCREGTLKIKELSYMHCEGLMSGELKHGPLAMVDDSLSICLVDCNDPVSKNSLNALPRGAARKGAPIIIAD' A
#
# COMPACT_ATOMS: atom_id res chain seq x y z
N MET A 1 1.52 0.83 -1.06
CA MET A 1 1.62 1.53 0.23
C MET A 1 2.96 1.22 0.85
N GLY A 2 3.60 2.20 1.47
CA GLY A 2 4.91 2.00 2.12
C GLY A 2 5.16 3.08 3.16
N ARG A 3 6.16 2.93 4.01
CA ARG A 3 6.53 3.93 5.02
C ARG A 3 8.04 4.15 5.03
N GLY A 4 8.48 5.33 5.48
CA GLY A 4 9.90 5.68 5.49
C GLY A 4 10.48 5.65 4.08
N PHE A 5 11.61 4.95 3.92
CA PHE A 5 12.31 4.82 2.64
C PHE A 5 11.43 4.23 1.52
N TYR A 6 10.50 3.33 1.86
CA TYR A 6 9.62 2.67 0.88
C TYR A 6 8.49 3.56 0.36
N CYS A 7 8.28 4.75 0.92
CA CYS A 7 7.31 5.71 0.40
C CYS A 7 7.69 6.15 -1.03
N ALA A 8 8.97 6.44 -1.28
CA ALA A 8 9.47 6.80 -2.59
C ALA A 8 9.31 5.63 -3.59
N THR A 9 9.69 4.42 -3.16
CA THR A 9 9.50 3.19 -3.96
C THR A 9 8.04 2.98 -4.36
N CYS A 10 7.10 3.18 -3.44
CA CYS A 10 5.68 3.05 -3.73
C CYS A 10 5.20 4.12 -4.72
N ARG A 11 5.63 5.38 -4.57
CA ARG A 11 5.25 6.46 -5.49
C ARG A 11 5.76 6.20 -6.90
N GLU A 12 7.04 5.86 -7.04
CA GLU A 12 7.61 5.50 -8.34
C GLU A 12 6.95 4.26 -8.95
N GLY A 13 6.73 3.20 -8.15
CA GLY A 13 6.00 2.03 -8.61
C GLY A 13 4.63 2.38 -9.17
N THR A 14 3.87 3.26 -8.50
CA THR A 14 2.55 3.68 -9.02
C THR A 14 2.65 4.56 -10.26
N LEU A 15 3.69 5.38 -10.38
CA LEU A 15 3.94 6.16 -11.60
C LEU A 15 4.18 5.23 -12.78
N LYS A 16 5.02 4.21 -12.59
CA LYS A 16 5.35 3.23 -13.64
C LYS A 16 4.15 2.35 -14.01
N ILE A 17 3.34 1.93 -13.04
CA ILE A 17 2.11 1.18 -13.34
C ILE A 17 1.16 2.03 -14.18
N LYS A 18 0.94 3.30 -13.82
CA LYS A 18 0.11 4.23 -14.61
C LYS A 18 0.64 4.43 -16.03
N GLU A 19 1.95 4.56 -16.17
CA GLU A 19 2.63 4.79 -17.45
C GLU A 19 2.56 3.56 -18.38
N LEU A 20 2.79 2.35 -17.84
CA LEU A 20 2.92 1.13 -18.65
C LEU A 20 1.61 0.36 -18.84
N SER A 21 0.74 0.36 -17.83
CA SER A 21 -0.48 -0.46 -17.85
C SER A 21 -1.76 0.34 -18.03
N TYR A 22 -1.68 1.67 -17.96
CA TYR A 22 -2.83 2.58 -17.94
C TYR A 22 -3.83 2.31 -16.80
N MET A 23 -3.49 1.46 -15.84
CA MET A 23 -4.30 1.24 -14.65
C MET A 23 -4.15 2.40 -13.69
N HIS A 24 -5.27 2.85 -13.14
CA HIS A 24 -5.25 3.84 -12.07
C HIS A 24 -4.58 3.24 -10.83
N CYS A 25 -3.52 3.90 -10.36
CA CYS A 25 -2.74 3.47 -9.21
C CYS A 25 -2.25 4.68 -8.42
N GLU A 26 -2.28 4.55 -7.10
CA GLU A 26 -1.89 5.62 -6.18
C GLU A 26 -0.92 5.14 -5.09
N GLY A 27 0.20 5.85 -4.96
CA GLY A 27 1.25 5.57 -3.99
C GLY A 27 0.98 6.30 -2.68
N LEU A 28 0.46 5.57 -1.69
CA LEU A 28 0.11 6.10 -0.38
C LEU A 28 1.13 5.75 0.70
N MET A 29 1.32 6.64 1.66
CA MET A 29 2.01 6.30 2.90
C MET A 29 1.13 5.37 3.74
N SER A 30 1.71 4.32 4.31
CA SER A 30 0.98 3.34 5.12
C SER A 30 0.21 3.98 6.29
N GLY A 31 0.75 5.06 6.89
CA GLY A 31 0.10 5.80 7.97
C GLY A 31 -1.14 6.60 7.57
N GLU A 32 -1.24 7.02 6.30
CA GLU A 32 -2.36 7.80 5.76
C GLU A 32 -3.61 6.95 5.52
N LEU A 33 -3.46 5.62 5.45
CA LEU A 33 -4.56 4.71 5.12
C LEU A 33 -5.79 4.99 6.00
N LYS A 34 -5.60 5.22 7.30
CA LYS A 34 -6.69 5.45 8.27
C LYS A 34 -7.36 6.82 8.18
N HIS A 35 -6.81 7.77 7.41
CA HIS A 35 -7.30 9.15 7.35
C HIS A 35 -8.23 9.44 6.16
N GLY A 36 -8.64 8.39 5.42
CA GLY A 36 -9.54 8.53 4.27
C GLY A 36 -9.45 7.37 3.29
N PRO A 37 -8.26 7.00 2.80
CA PRO A 37 -8.11 5.99 1.75
C PRO A 37 -8.67 4.60 2.11
N LEU A 38 -8.69 4.24 3.40
CA LEU A 38 -9.34 3.01 3.87
C LEU A 38 -10.82 2.93 3.50
N ALA A 39 -11.50 4.08 3.39
CA ALA A 39 -12.91 4.13 3.00
C ALA A 39 -13.14 3.61 1.58
N MET A 40 -12.13 3.68 0.70
CA MET A 40 -12.21 3.24 -0.70
C MET A 40 -11.88 1.76 -0.90
N VAL A 41 -11.44 1.06 0.14
CA VAL A 41 -11.10 -0.37 0.05
C VAL A 41 -12.38 -1.21 -0.03
N ASP A 42 -12.46 -2.01 -1.09
CA ASP A 42 -13.50 -3.01 -1.34
C ASP A 42 -12.88 -4.32 -1.87
N ASP A 43 -13.73 -5.30 -2.17
CA ASP A 43 -13.35 -6.64 -2.65
C ASP A 43 -12.61 -6.60 -4.01
N SER A 44 -12.74 -5.52 -4.79
CA SER A 44 -12.12 -5.34 -6.10
C SER A 44 -10.81 -4.55 -6.05
N LEU A 45 -10.61 -3.73 -5.02
CA LEU A 45 -9.42 -2.90 -4.87
C LEU A 45 -8.22 -3.73 -4.39
N SER A 46 -7.21 -3.85 -5.26
CA SER A 46 -5.94 -4.48 -4.91
C SER A 46 -5.02 -3.52 -4.17
N ILE A 47 -4.56 -3.93 -2.98
CA ILE A 47 -3.60 -3.16 -2.17
C ILE A 47 -2.25 -3.85 -2.25
N CYS A 48 -1.18 -3.11 -2.54
CA CYS A 48 0.19 -3.60 -2.44
C CYS A 48 0.90 -2.92 -1.25
N LEU A 49 1.56 -3.67 -0.37
CA LEU A 49 2.43 -3.15 0.69
C LEU A 49 3.89 -3.52 0.40
N VAL A 50 4.80 -2.55 0.51
CA VAL A 50 6.25 -2.78 0.48
C VAL A 50 6.79 -2.62 1.89
N ASP A 51 7.38 -3.68 2.44
CA ASP A 51 7.90 -3.73 3.81
C ASP A 51 9.12 -4.65 3.93
N CYS A 52 10.34 -4.08 3.97
CA CYS A 52 11.58 -4.88 4.04
C CYS A 52 12.24 -4.76 5.43
N ASN A 53 11.56 -5.33 6.44
CA ASN A 53 12.05 -5.57 7.81
C ASN A 53 12.91 -4.43 8.42
N ASP A 54 12.38 -3.21 8.39
CA ASP A 54 13.04 -2.03 8.92
C ASP A 54 12.37 -1.58 10.24
N PRO A 55 12.93 -0.59 10.97
CA PRO A 55 12.35 -0.11 12.23
C PRO A 55 10.90 0.37 12.13
N VAL A 56 10.42 0.79 10.94
CA VAL A 56 9.02 1.19 10.75
C VAL A 56 8.09 0.05 10.29
N SER A 57 8.61 -1.17 10.06
CA SER A 57 7.84 -2.33 9.60
C SER A 57 6.63 -2.65 10.48
N LYS A 58 6.79 -2.68 11.81
CA LYS A 58 5.66 -2.90 12.75
C LYS A 58 4.51 -1.92 12.50
N ASN A 59 4.84 -0.67 12.21
CA ASN A 59 3.83 0.35 11.94
C ASN A 59 3.22 0.22 10.53
N SER A 60 4.00 -0.26 9.56
CA SER A 60 3.56 -0.55 8.19
C SER A 60 2.59 -1.73 8.16
N LEU A 61 2.92 -2.83 8.84
CA LEU A 61 2.11 -4.04 8.93
C LEU A 61 0.79 -3.81 9.65
N ASN A 62 0.76 -2.91 10.63
CA ASN A 62 -0.47 -2.51 11.31
C ASN A 62 -1.52 -1.93 10.33
N ALA A 63 -1.16 -1.52 9.12
CA ALA A 63 -2.12 -1.07 8.11
C ALA A 63 -2.83 -2.23 7.38
N LEU A 64 -2.23 -3.44 7.33
CA LEU A 64 -2.75 -4.59 6.58
C LEU A 64 -4.09 -5.14 7.10
N PRO A 65 -4.26 -5.42 8.42
CA PRO A 65 -5.51 -5.99 8.92
C PRO A 65 -6.71 -5.08 8.63
N ARG A 66 -6.47 -3.77 8.55
CA ARG A 66 -7.51 -2.77 8.25
C ARG A 66 -7.96 -2.86 6.79
N GLY A 67 -7.04 -3.06 5.86
CA GLY A 67 -7.38 -3.31 4.44
C GLY A 67 -8.02 -4.68 4.22
N ALA A 68 -7.48 -5.72 4.87
CA ALA A 68 -7.99 -7.09 4.75
C ALA A 68 -9.38 -7.29 5.40
N ALA A 69 -9.72 -6.50 6.43
CA ALA A 69 -11.04 -6.54 7.07
C ALA A 69 -12.21 -6.20 6.10
N ARG A 70 -11.91 -5.64 4.93
CA ARG A 70 -12.89 -5.37 3.87
C ARG A 70 -12.76 -6.30 2.67
N LYS A 71 -12.26 -7.54 2.90
CA LYS A 71 -12.01 -8.58 1.89
C LYS A 71 -11.02 -8.22 0.78
N GLY A 72 -10.36 -7.07 0.87
CA GLY A 72 -9.22 -6.78 0.02
C GLY A 72 -8.14 -7.84 0.21
N ALA A 73 -7.57 -8.33 -0.89
CA ALA A 73 -6.46 -9.28 -0.87
C ALA A 73 -5.14 -8.50 -1.05
N PRO A 74 -4.44 -8.11 0.05
CA PRO A 74 -3.21 -7.35 -0.08
C PRO A 74 -2.06 -8.21 -0.60
N ILE A 75 -1.33 -7.68 -1.57
CA ILE A 75 -0.04 -8.21 -2.01
C ILE A 75 1.04 -7.60 -1.14
N ILE A 76 1.93 -8.42 -0.56
CA ILE A 76 3.01 -7.96 0.29
C ILE A 76 4.34 -8.28 -0.38
N ILE A 77 5.16 -7.26 -0.58
CA ILE A 77 6.55 -7.36 -1.01
C ILE A 77 7.39 -7.18 0.25
N ALA A 78 7.99 -8.28 0.70
CA ALA A 78 8.82 -8.35 1.91
C ALA A 78 10.09 -9.16 1.64
N ASP A 79 11.00 -9.15 2.62
CA ASP A 79 12.18 -10.03 2.69
C ASP A 79 11.78 -11.43 3.18
#